data_AF-A0A6I5RKC3-F1
#
_entry.id   AF-A0A6I5RKC3-F1
#
_cell.length_a   1.000
_cell.length_b   1.000
_cell.length_c   1.000
_cell.angle_alpha   90.00
_cell.angle_beta   90.00
_cell.angle_gamma   90.00
#
_symmetry.space_group_name_H-M   'P 1'
#
loop_
_entity.id
_entity.type
_entity.pdbx_description
1 polymer ?
#
loop_
_entity_poly.entity_id
_entity_poly.type
_entity_poly.pdbx_seq_one_letter_code
_entity_poly.pdbx_strand_id
1 'polypeptide(L)'
;MLEDQEVMTQGVTRRFEALVPVRGVDHTYLIIKTPLRDTEGTIVGLIGLAQDISDRKAAEAELYQQQQLLRSTYEGVECIIVMMDISPDGEFRLRGWNPAATKQTGLASEVIVGKTPEEALGEETGSIIRRNLQSCLNKGDSITYEEHLSFQGQNRWWLTTLNPLKTAQGRIYR
;
A
#
# COMPACT_ATOMS: atom_id res chain seq x y z
N MET A 1 27.86 -19.24 20.81
CA MET A 1 26.95 -19.40 19.64
C MET A 1 27.77 -19.27 18.37
N LEU A 2 27.24 -19.67 17.20
CA LEU A 2 27.97 -19.62 15.92
C LEU A 2 28.48 -18.21 15.61
N GLU A 3 27.67 -17.19 15.93
CA GLU A 3 27.99 -15.78 15.74
C GLU A 3 29.10 -15.30 16.67
N ASP A 4 29.20 -15.84 17.90
CA ASP A 4 30.32 -15.53 18.80
C ASP A 4 31.63 -16.07 18.25
N GLN A 5 31.60 -17.29 17.71
CA GLN A 5 32.77 -17.93 17.14
C GLN A 5 33.27 -17.17 15.91
N GLU A 6 32.38 -16.71 15.02
CA GLU A 6 32.75 -15.89 13.87
C GLU A 6 33.37 -14.55 14.29
N VAL A 7 32.79 -13.86 15.28
CA VAL A 7 33.36 -12.60 15.81
C VAL A 7 34.75 -12.84 16.39
N MET A 8 34.94 -13.90 17.18
CA MET A 8 36.19 -14.19 17.86
C MET A 8 37.30 -14.71 16.93
N THR A 9 36.95 -15.47 15.88
CA THR A 9 37.92 -16.09 14.97
C THR A 9 38.23 -15.24 13.75
N GLN A 10 37.22 -14.57 13.20
CA GLN A 10 37.37 -13.78 11.98
C GLN A 10 37.54 -12.28 12.27
N GLY A 11 37.25 -11.84 13.51
CA GLY A 11 37.38 -10.43 13.88
C GLY A 11 36.38 -9.51 13.18
N VAL A 12 35.24 -10.04 12.75
CA VAL A 12 34.17 -9.31 12.05
C VAL A 12 33.06 -8.90 13.00
N THR A 13 32.40 -7.78 12.72
CA THR A 13 31.17 -7.39 13.44
C THR A 13 29.98 -8.13 12.84
N ARG A 14 29.17 -8.78 13.69
CA ARG A 14 27.94 -9.47 13.29
C ARG A 14 26.72 -8.71 13.79
N ARG A 15 25.71 -8.63 12.92
CA ARG A 15 24.40 -8.05 13.23
C ARG A 15 23.33 -9.05 12.81
N PHE A 16 22.46 -9.42 13.74
CA PHE A 16 21.41 -10.41 13.49
C PHE A 16 20.23 -10.21 14.44
N GLU A 17 19.07 -10.72 14.06
CA GLU A 17 17.88 -10.75 14.91
C GLU A 17 17.78 -12.12 15.59
N ALA A 18 17.39 -12.14 16.86
CA ALA A 18 17.18 -13.38 17.61
C ALA A 18 15.91 -13.29 18.45
N LEU A 19 15.16 -14.40 18.50
CA LEU A 19 14.06 -14.57 19.44
C LEU A 19 14.64 -15.02 20.78
N VAL A 20 14.36 -14.25 21.82
CA VAL A 20 14.84 -14.48 23.18
C VAL A 20 13.62 -14.52 24.12
N PRO A 21 13.34 -15.68 24.76
CA PRO A 21 12.26 -15.76 25.72
C PRO A 21 12.66 -15.03 27.01
N VAL A 22 11.94 -13.95 27.35
CA VAL A 22 12.10 -13.20 28.59
C VAL A 22 10.85 -13.42 29.44
N ARG A 23 11.00 -14.11 30.57
CA ARG A 23 9.88 -14.44 31.48
C ARG A 23 8.72 -15.18 30.80
N GLY A 24 9.02 -16.02 29.82
CA GLY A 24 8.04 -16.82 29.08
C GLY A 24 7.33 -16.10 27.93
N VAL A 25 7.71 -14.87 27.63
CA VAL A 25 7.27 -14.13 26.44
C VAL A 25 8.44 -14.05 25.46
N ASP A 26 8.19 -14.29 24.18
CA ASP A 26 9.22 -14.16 23.15
C ASP A 26 9.42 -12.69 22.79
N HIS A 27 10.66 -12.23 22.93
CA HIS A 27 11.10 -10.90 22.49
C HIS A 27 12.05 -11.04 21.30
N THR A 28 11.87 -10.20 20.28
CA THR A 28 12.84 -10.12 19.18
C THR A 28 13.90 -9.08 19.54
N TYR A 29 15.16 -9.49 19.62
CA TYR A 29 16.29 -8.60 19.81
C TYR A 29 17.08 -8.45 18.52
N LEU A 30 17.43 -7.21 18.18
CA LEU A 30 18.52 -6.93 17.26
C LEU A 30 19.82 -6.94 18.05
N ILE A 31 20.69 -7.89 17.73
CA ILE A 31 21.95 -8.10 18.42
C ILE A 31 23.10 -7.69 17.49
N ILE A 32 23.99 -6.85 17.99
CA ILE A 32 25.25 -6.48 17.35
C ILE A 32 26.39 -6.99 18.23
N LYS A 33 27.29 -7.79 17.66
CA LYS A 33 28.48 -8.30 18.34
C LYS A 33 29.72 -7.86 17.58
N THR A 34 30.69 -7.26 18.27
CA THR A 34 31.93 -6.75 17.69
C THR A 34 33.13 -7.22 18.53
N PRO A 35 34.30 -7.52 17.93
CA PRO A 35 35.44 -7.99 18.69
C PRO A 35 36.01 -6.88 19.56
N LEU A 36 36.28 -7.21 20.82
CA LEU A 36 37.06 -6.37 21.72
C LEU A 36 38.55 -6.70 21.51
N ARG A 37 39.34 -5.68 21.18
CA ARG A 37 40.78 -5.83 20.96
C ARG A 37 41.58 -5.13 22.07
N ASP A 38 42.70 -5.72 22.45
CA ASP A 38 43.68 -5.06 23.31
C ASP A 38 44.55 -4.05 22.53
N THR A 39 45.54 -3.46 23.20
CA THR A 39 46.49 -2.50 22.61
C THR A 39 47.38 -3.08 21.53
N GLU A 40 47.53 -4.40 21.48
CA GLU A 40 48.32 -5.12 20.47
C GLU A 40 47.46 -5.58 19.28
N GLY A 41 46.14 -5.31 19.32
CA GLY A 41 45.19 -5.68 18.27
C GLY A 41 44.64 -7.10 18.39
N THR A 42 45.04 -7.84 19.43
CA THR A 42 44.59 -9.21 19.70
C THR A 42 43.14 -9.19 20.18
N ILE A 43 42.30 -10.10 19.67
CA ILE A 43 40.91 -10.22 20.10
C ILE A 43 40.90 -10.86 21.48
N VAL A 44 40.51 -10.09 22.50
CA VAL A 44 40.45 -10.52 23.90
C VAL A 44 39.02 -10.80 24.38
N GLY A 45 38.01 -10.50 23.55
CA GLY A 45 36.62 -10.77 23.85
C GLY A 45 35.66 -10.20 22.82
N LEU A 46 34.41 -10.05 23.21
CA LEU A 46 33.35 -9.46 22.39
C LEU A 46 32.57 -8.41 23.18
N ILE A 47 32.15 -7.35 22.48
CA ILE A 47 31.18 -6.39 22.97
C ILE A 47 29.86 -6.69 22.26
N GLY A 48 28.80 -6.90 23.04
CA GLY A 48 27.44 -7.12 22.55
C GLY A 48 26.53 -5.94 22.88
N LEU A 49 25.77 -5.48 21.88
CA LEU A 49 24.60 -4.63 22.07
C LEU A 49 23.36 -5.46 21.71
N ALA A 50 22.36 -5.46 22.58
CA ALA A 50 21.06 -6.06 22.30
C ALA A 50 19.99 -4.98 22.44
N GLN A 51 19.30 -4.68 21.33
CA GLN A 51 18.15 -3.78 21.31
C GLN A 51 16.89 -4.61 21.17
N ASP A 52 15.95 -4.47 22.10
CA ASP A 52 14.63 -5.04 21.93
C ASP A 52 13.92 -4.31 20.78
N ILE A 53 13.50 -5.06 19.76
CA ILE A 53 12.79 -4.57 18.58
C ILE A 53 11.40 -5.22 18.45
N SER A 54 10.89 -5.84 19.52
CA SER A 54 9.61 -6.55 19.53
C SER A 54 8.45 -5.65 19.11
N ASP A 55 8.37 -4.46 19.70
CA ASP A 55 7.32 -3.48 19.37
C ASP A 55 7.37 -3.05 17.90
N ARG A 56 8.58 -2.84 17.36
CA ARG A 56 8.77 -2.51 15.94
C ARG A 56 8.29 -3.64 15.04
N LYS A 57 8.66 -4.89 15.36
CA LYS A 57 8.25 -6.08 14.60
C LYS A 57 6.75 -6.30 14.66
N ALA A 58 6.14 -6.10 15.82
CA ALA A 58 4.69 -6.20 15.99
C ALA A 58 3.96 -5.16 15.14
N ALA A 59 4.41 -3.89 15.16
CA ALA A 59 3.84 -2.83 14.33
C ALA A 59 4.01 -3.09 12.83
N GLU A 60 5.18 -3.59 12.39
CA GLU A 60 5.43 -3.98 10.99
C GLU A 60 4.52 -5.12 10.56
N ALA A 61 4.34 -6.13 11.41
CA ALA A 61 3.45 -7.26 11.15
C ALA A 61 1.98 -6.81 11.08
N GLU A 62 1.54 -5.96 12.01
CA GLU A 62 0.18 -5.42 12.00
C GLU A 62 -0.09 -4.61 10.73
N LEU A 63 0.83 -3.70 10.35
CA LEU A 63 0.71 -2.93 9.12
C LEU A 63 0.64 -3.84 7.89
N TYR A 64 1.48 -4.87 7.84
CA TYR A 64 1.45 -5.86 6.76
C TYR A 64 0.11 -6.59 6.68
N GLN A 65 -0.43 -7.04 7.83
CA GLN A 65 -1.74 -7.71 7.88
C GLN A 65 -2.87 -6.79 7.43
N GLN A 66 -2.86 -5.52 7.86
CA GLN A 66 -3.84 -4.53 7.41
C GLN A 66 -3.76 -4.28 5.90
N GLN A 67 -2.56 -4.15 5.35
CA GLN A 67 -2.36 -3.99 3.90
C GLN A 67 -2.87 -5.20 3.11
N GLN A 68 -2.59 -6.42 3.59
CA GLN A 68 -3.10 -7.65 2.96
C GLN A 68 -4.62 -7.71 3.00
N LEU A 69 -5.23 -7.43 4.15
CA LEU A 69 -6.69 -7.41 4.28
C LEU A 69 -7.35 -6.41 3.32
N LEU A 70 -6.83 -5.17 3.26
CA LEU A 70 -7.32 -4.15 2.33
C LEU A 70 -7.20 -4.61 0.88
N ARG A 71 -6.04 -5.16 0.52
CA ARG A 71 -5.79 -5.67 -0.84
C ARG A 71 -6.74 -6.81 -1.21
N SER A 72 -6.85 -7.83 -0.35
CA SER A 72 -7.74 -8.97 -0.59
C SER A 72 -9.20 -8.55 -0.68
N THR A 73 -9.62 -7.56 0.12
CA THR A 73 -10.98 -7.02 0.05
C THR A 73 -11.22 -6.28 -1.27
N TYR A 74 -10.30 -5.42 -1.67
CA TYR A 74 -10.36 -4.66 -2.92
C TYR A 74 -10.34 -5.58 -4.16
N GLU A 75 -9.51 -6.62 -4.15
CA GLU A 75 -9.39 -7.58 -5.25
C GLU A 75 -10.56 -8.58 -5.30
N GLY A 76 -11.08 -8.99 -4.13
CA GLY A 76 -12.09 -10.05 -4.02
C GLY A 76 -13.54 -9.59 -4.14
N VAL A 77 -13.83 -8.29 -4.03
CA VAL A 77 -15.20 -7.77 -4.17
C VAL A 77 -15.67 -7.84 -5.62
N GLU A 78 -16.87 -8.35 -5.86
CA GLU A 78 -17.46 -8.46 -7.20
C GLU A 78 -18.12 -7.15 -7.70
N CYS A 79 -17.97 -6.05 -6.94
CA CYS A 79 -18.42 -4.72 -7.32
C CYS A 79 -17.27 -3.96 -8.00
N ILE A 80 -17.59 -3.15 -9.02
CA ILE A 80 -16.62 -2.27 -9.67
C ILE A 80 -16.17 -1.21 -8.66
N ILE A 81 -14.87 -1.18 -8.38
CA ILE A 81 -14.24 -0.09 -7.63
C ILE A 81 -13.24 0.61 -8.54
N VAL A 82 -13.45 1.92 -8.69
CA VAL A 82 -12.58 2.82 -9.44
C VAL A 82 -12.08 3.90 -8.50
N MET A 83 -10.77 4.18 -8.54
CA MET A 83 -10.17 5.30 -7.82
C MET A 83 -9.58 6.27 -8.83
N MET A 84 -9.76 7.56 -8.58
CA MET A 84 -9.29 8.66 -9.41
C MET A 84 -8.40 9.56 -8.55
N ASP A 85 -7.23 9.93 -9.07
CA ASP A 85 -6.43 11.03 -8.55
C ASP A 85 -6.80 12.33 -9.28
N ILE A 86 -6.51 13.47 -8.65
CA ILE A 86 -6.72 14.79 -9.23
C ILE A 86 -5.37 15.48 -9.31
N SER A 87 -4.81 15.61 -10.52
CA SER A 87 -3.53 16.27 -10.68
C SER A 87 -3.60 17.76 -10.28
N PRO A 88 -2.45 18.42 -10.02
CA PRO A 88 -2.44 19.82 -9.56
C PRO A 88 -3.12 20.83 -10.50
N ASP A 89 -3.22 20.50 -11.79
CA ASP A 89 -3.94 21.23 -12.83
C ASP A 89 -5.47 20.98 -12.82
N GLY A 90 -5.96 20.06 -11.99
CA GLY A 90 -7.38 19.72 -11.83
C GLY A 90 -7.85 18.58 -12.72
N GLU A 91 -6.95 17.94 -13.46
CA GLU A 91 -7.31 16.82 -14.34
C GLU A 91 -7.49 15.51 -13.57
N PHE A 92 -8.48 14.73 -13.99
CA PHE A 92 -8.78 13.44 -13.38
C PHE A 92 -7.96 12.34 -14.04
N ARG A 93 -7.29 11.50 -13.22
CA ARG A 93 -6.56 10.34 -13.72
C ARG A 93 -6.95 9.07 -12.98
N LEU A 94 -7.22 8.02 -13.75
CA LEU A 94 -7.52 6.69 -13.22
C LEU A 94 -6.33 6.17 -12.42
N ARG A 95 -6.52 5.90 -11.13
CA ARG A 95 -5.48 5.36 -10.25
C ARG A 95 -5.74 3.92 -9.85
N GLY A 96 -6.99 3.59 -9.57
CA GLY A 96 -7.41 2.27 -9.14
C GLY A 96 -8.46 1.71 -10.08
N TRP A 97 -8.26 0.45 -10.48
CA TRP A 97 -9.22 -0.32 -11.25
C TRP A 97 -9.20 -1.76 -10.75
N ASN A 98 -10.23 -2.16 -10.00
CA ASN A 98 -10.22 -3.47 -9.36
C ASN A 98 -10.51 -4.62 -10.36
N PRO A 99 -10.24 -5.89 -10.00
CA PRO A 99 -10.46 -7.03 -10.90
C PRO A 99 -11.91 -7.15 -11.40
N ALA A 100 -12.89 -6.80 -10.57
CA ALA A 100 -14.30 -6.79 -10.97
C ALA A 100 -14.57 -5.78 -12.09
N ALA A 101 -13.94 -4.61 -12.06
CA ALA A 101 -14.02 -3.61 -13.11
C ALA A 101 -13.49 -4.18 -14.46
N THR A 102 -12.34 -4.83 -14.46
CA THR A 102 -11.80 -5.52 -15.64
C THR A 102 -12.73 -6.61 -16.15
N LYS A 103 -13.26 -7.46 -15.25
CA LYS A 103 -14.16 -8.57 -15.61
C LYS A 103 -15.47 -8.06 -16.23
N GLN A 104 -15.99 -6.93 -15.75
CA GLN A 104 -17.31 -6.43 -16.16
C GLN A 104 -17.26 -5.51 -17.38
N THR A 105 -16.21 -4.70 -17.56
CA THR A 105 -16.09 -3.81 -18.71
C THR A 105 -15.18 -4.36 -19.82
N GLY A 106 -14.36 -5.37 -19.49
CA GLY A 106 -13.34 -5.94 -20.38
C GLY A 106 -12.10 -5.06 -20.57
N LEU A 107 -11.97 -3.97 -19.81
CA LEU A 107 -10.81 -3.07 -19.87
C LEU A 107 -9.77 -3.45 -18.82
N ALA A 108 -8.54 -3.75 -19.27
CA ALA A 108 -7.43 -4.12 -18.41
C ALA A 108 -6.89 -2.91 -17.63
N SER A 109 -6.56 -3.12 -16.35
CA SER A 109 -6.09 -2.05 -15.45
C SER A 109 -4.82 -1.36 -15.97
N GLU A 110 -3.92 -2.14 -16.59
CA GLU A 110 -2.64 -1.71 -17.14
C GLU A 110 -2.80 -0.75 -18.32
N VAL A 111 -3.96 -0.79 -18.99
CA VAL A 111 -4.26 0.04 -20.17
C VAL A 111 -4.90 1.36 -19.78
N ILE A 112 -5.58 1.41 -18.64
CA ILE A 112 -6.41 2.57 -18.25
C ILE A 112 -5.84 3.35 -17.07
N VAL A 113 -5.06 2.72 -16.18
CA VAL A 113 -4.40 3.44 -15.08
C VAL A 113 -3.44 4.48 -15.64
N GLY A 114 -3.52 5.69 -15.09
CA GLY A 114 -2.77 6.88 -15.50
C GLY A 114 -3.49 7.75 -16.53
N LYS A 115 -4.54 7.24 -17.19
CA LYS A 115 -5.28 7.97 -18.24
C LYS A 115 -6.41 8.83 -17.67
N THR A 116 -6.81 9.84 -18.43
CA THR A 116 -8.08 10.56 -18.18
C THR A 116 -9.28 9.69 -18.56
N PRO A 117 -10.50 9.99 -18.07
CA PRO A 117 -11.71 9.30 -18.51
C PRO A 117 -11.86 9.26 -20.04
N GLU A 118 -11.55 10.37 -20.73
CA GLU A 118 -11.63 10.50 -22.19
C GLU A 118 -10.58 9.63 -22.90
N GLU A 119 -9.34 9.62 -22.41
CA GLU A 119 -8.27 8.77 -22.95
C GLU A 119 -8.55 7.27 -22.75
N ALA A 120 -9.22 6.91 -21.66
CA ALA A 120 -9.51 5.52 -21.31
C ALA A 120 -10.78 4.98 -21.96
N LEU A 121 -11.83 5.81 -22.04
CA LEU A 121 -13.20 5.39 -22.37
C LEU A 121 -13.76 6.07 -23.63
N GLY A 122 -12.98 6.95 -24.27
CA GLY A 122 -13.40 7.76 -25.40
C GLY A 122 -14.11 9.04 -24.98
N GLU A 123 -14.22 9.98 -25.92
CA GLU A 123 -14.70 11.35 -25.63
C GLU A 123 -16.15 11.37 -25.10
N GLU A 124 -17.05 10.59 -25.70
CA GLU A 124 -18.47 10.57 -25.32
C GLU A 124 -18.67 10.10 -23.87
N THR A 125 -18.19 8.89 -23.56
CA THR A 125 -18.30 8.29 -22.23
C THR A 125 -17.43 9.02 -21.20
N GLY A 126 -16.20 9.37 -21.57
CA GLY A 126 -15.24 10.05 -20.71
C GLY A 126 -15.76 11.40 -20.23
N SER A 127 -16.29 12.24 -21.13
CA SER A 127 -16.83 13.56 -20.77
C SER A 127 -18.04 13.47 -19.84
N ILE A 128 -18.88 12.43 -19.95
CA ILE A 128 -19.99 12.17 -19.01
C ILE A 128 -19.44 11.86 -17.62
N ILE A 129 -18.50 10.91 -17.54
CA ILE A 129 -17.89 10.50 -16.27
C ILE A 129 -17.16 11.67 -15.61
N ARG A 130 -16.36 12.44 -16.37
CA ARG A 130 -15.65 13.62 -15.87
C ARG A 130 -16.63 14.67 -15.31
N ARG A 131 -17.76 14.90 -15.99
CA ARG A 131 -18.80 15.82 -15.50
C ARG A 131 -19.36 15.35 -14.15
N ASN A 132 -19.65 14.06 -14.00
CA ASN A 132 -20.18 13.51 -12.76
C ASN A 132 -19.15 13.56 -11.62
N LEU A 133 -17.88 13.26 -11.90
CA LEU A 133 -16.76 13.43 -10.97
C LEU A 133 -16.65 14.90 -10.51
N GLN A 134 -16.69 15.85 -11.44
CA GLN A 134 -16.67 17.28 -11.11
C GLN A 134 -17.88 17.70 -10.25
N SER A 135 -19.07 17.17 -10.55
CA SER A 135 -20.26 17.42 -9.73
C SER A 135 -20.10 16.91 -8.30
N CYS A 136 -19.51 15.73 -8.12
CA CYS A 136 -19.19 15.16 -6.80
C CYS A 136 -18.22 16.07 -6.02
N LEU A 137 -17.14 16.51 -6.67
CA LEU A 137 -16.17 17.43 -6.06
C LEU A 137 -16.78 18.77 -5.68
N ASN A 138 -17.59 19.36 -6.56
CA ASN A 138 -18.26 20.64 -6.31
C ASN A 138 -19.24 20.56 -5.14
N LYS A 139 -19.94 19.43 -4.99
CA LYS A 139 -20.79 19.16 -3.83
C LYS A 139 -19.99 18.96 -2.55
N GLY A 140 -18.78 18.39 -2.66
CA GLY A 140 -17.92 18.07 -1.52
C GLY A 140 -18.42 16.88 -0.67
N ASP A 141 -19.38 16.13 -1.20
CA ASP A 141 -20.04 15.00 -0.54
C ASP A 141 -20.48 13.96 -1.57
N SER A 142 -20.81 12.75 -1.11
CA SER A 142 -21.16 11.64 -1.98
C SER A 142 -22.37 11.93 -2.87
N ILE A 143 -22.33 11.41 -4.09
CA ILE A 143 -23.46 11.40 -5.03
C ILE A 143 -23.70 9.99 -5.55
N THR A 144 -24.96 9.64 -5.72
CA THR A 144 -25.40 8.36 -6.31
C THR A 144 -26.40 8.67 -7.41
N TYR A 145 -26.21 8.03 -8.56
CA TYR A 145 -27.07 8.25 -9.72
C TYR A 145 -27.06 6.99 -10.62
N GLU A 146 -28.10 6.88 -11.45
CA GLU A 146 -28.16 5.86 -12.50
C GLU A 146 -27.59 6.43 -13.79
N GLU A 147 -26.77 5.63 -14.48
CA GLU A 147 -26.22 5.98 -15.78
C GLU A 147 -26.31 4.80 -16.75
N HIS A 148 -26.45 5.12 -18.03
CA HIS A 148 -26.51 4.14 -19.10
C HIS A 148 -25.22 4.25 -19.92
N LEU A 149 -24.30 3.31 -19.70
CA LEU A 149 -22.97 3.34 -20.30
C LEU A 149 -22.75 2.11 -21.19
N SER A 150 -22.04 2.35 -22.30
CA SER A 150 -21.60 1.32 -23.22
C SER A 150 -20.16 0.95 -22.96
N PHE A 151 -19.90 -0.32 -22.68
CA PHE A 151 -18.54 -0.87 -22.64
C PHE A 151 -18.46 -2.03 -23.63
N GLN A 152 -17.45 -1.99 -24.52
CA GLN A 152 -17.25 -2.98 -25.59
C GLN A 152 -18.52 -3.24 -26.44
N GLY A 153 -19.30 -2.19 -26.70
CA GLY A 153 -20.55 -2.29 -27.46
C GLY A 153 -21.73 -2.89 -26.68
N GLN A 154 -21.56 -3.21 -25.40
CA GLN A 154 -22.65 -3.64 -24.52
C GLN A 154 -23.16 -2.46 -23.69
N ASN A 155 -24.40 -2.07 -23.96
CA ASN A 155 -25.12 -1.06 -23.20
C ASN A 155 -25.72 -1.66 -21.93
N ARG A 156 -25.41 -1.07 -20.77
CA ARG A 156 -25.96 -1.48 -19.47
C ARG A 156 -26.32 -0.27 -18.63
N TRP A 157 -27.32 -0.44 -17.77
CA TRP A 157 -27.62 0.49 -16.69
C TRP A 157 -26.74 0.19 -15.49
N TRP A 158 -26.18 1.25 -14.91
CA TRP A 158 -25.28 1.20 -13.76
C TRP A 158 -25.82 2.12 -12.67
N LEU A 159 -25.82 1.64 -11.43
CA LEU A 159 -25.99 2.49 -10.26
C LEU A 159 -24.61 2.86 -9.74
N THR A 160 -24.20 4.11 -9.96
CA THR A 160 -22.86 4.58 -9.63
C THR A 160 -22.91 5.45 -8.39
N THR A 161 -22.02 5.19 -7.43
CA THR A 161 -21.80 6.06 -6.27
C THR A 161 -20.39 6.62 -6.31
N LEU A 162 -20.28 7.94 -6.33
CA LEU A 162 -19.01 8.65 -6.27
C LEU A 162 -18.81 9.21 -4.87
N ASN A 163 -17.67 8.89 -4.26
CA ASN A 163 -17.30 9.35 -2.93
C ASN A 163 -16.04 10.21 -3.03
N PRO A 164 -16.07 11.50 -2.61
CA PRO A 164 -14.87 12.30 -2.55
C PRO A 164 -14.03 11.83 -1.35
N LEU A 165 -12.89 11.21 -1.61
CA LEU A 165 -11.97 10.79 -0.55
C LEU A 165 -11.38 12.02 0.11
N LYS A 166 -11.40 12.08 1.45
CA LYS A 166 -10.90 13.21 2.23
C LYS A 166 -9.68 12.78 3.06
N THR A 167 -8.70 13.66 3.18
CA THR A 167 -7.60 13.52 4.13
C THR A 167 -8.13 13.62 5.57
N ALA A 168 -7.29 13.28 6.56
CA ALA A 168 -7.61 13.44 7.97
C ALA A 168 -7.99 14.88 8.36
N GLN A 169 -7.60 15.89 7.57
CA GLN A 169 -7.96 17.30 7.75
C GLN A 169 -9.25 17.70 6.99
N GLY A 170 -9.99 16.74 6.45
CA GLY A 170 -11.27 16.96 5.75
C GLY A 170 -11.14 17.53 4.33
N ARG A 171 -9.92 17.69 3.81
CA ARG A 171 -9.67 18.15 2.43
C ARG A 171 -9.78 16.99 1.47
N ILE A 172 -10.31 17.20 0.26
CA ILE A 172 -10.35 16.14 -0.75
C ILE A 172 -8.91 15.73 -1.11
N TYR A 173 -8.66 14.42 -1.17
CA TYR A 173 -7.41 13.84 -1.64
C TYR A 173 -7.21 14.27 -3.10
N ARG A 174 -6.19 15.08 -3.35
CA ARG A 174 -5.75 15.54 -4.67
C ARG A 174 -4.39 14.94 -4.93
#